data_AF-A0A954Z2X8-F1
#
_entry.id   AF-A0A954Z2X8-F1
#
_cell.length_a   1.000
_cell.length_b   1.000
_cell.length_c   1.000
_cell.angle_alpha   90.00
_cell.angle_beta   90.00
_cell.angle_gamma   90.00
#
_symmetry.space_group_name_H-M   'P 1'
#
loop_
_entity.id
_entity.type
_entity.pdbx_description
1 polymer ?
#
loop_
_entity_poly.entity_id
_entity_poly.type
_entity_poly.pdbx_seq_one_letter_code
_entity_poly.pdbx_strand_id
1 'polypeptide(L)'
;IPRKLASYRTFNFNIGNGFQYFDTLFDAIAGYPDAFQGVIEGLQMDPFGPQVNVEEEFIKHLGRRVTLVTDYEVPITTKSERFLFVVEVSDAQAVSAAIAKFMEVDQHAYKLDVDGVTVWEIREPADEFPELEFGGELDPLAPAPHAAPAEGGHGGAGNLVRNSAVCVFDNHLLIASHLGFLKSALANSPSNETLAAAGDYHEVEAAMSQLLDGPAAVRCFVRTDEAYRPTYELLRQGKMPESETLLGRFLNRLLTAPEDEDEGVLRKQKIDGRQLPSFEMVRRYFSPAGAIVRSDEDGWFVVGATLSKRDPQARAGRLIDEQTRR
;
A
#
# COMPACT_ATOMS: atom_id res chain seq x y z
N ILE A 1 -10.99 9.99 7.24
CA ILE A 1 -9.61 9.50 7.50
C ILE A 1 -9.33 9.51 9.00
N PRO A 2 -8.95 8.37 9.60
CA PRO A 2 -8.65 8.26 11.03
C PRO A 2 -7.50 9.16 11.49
N ARG A 3 -7.54 9.64 12.73
CA ARG A 3 -6.46 10.45 13.32
C ARG A 3 -5.16 9.68 13.49
N LYS A 4 -5.25 8.45 13.98
CA LYS A 4 -4.11 7.55 14.20
C LYS A 4 -3.77 6.88 12.87
N LEU A 5 -2.64 7.27 12.31
CA LEU A 5 -2.06 6.75 11.07
C LEU A 5 -0.57 7.09 11.05
N ALA A 6 0.18 6.36 10.24
CA ALA A 6 1.60 6.60 10.03
C ALA A 6 1.87 7.64 8.94
N SER A 7 1.18 7.55 7.80
CA SER A 7 1.32 8.54 6.74
C SER A 7 0.01 8.83 6.00
N TYR A 8 -0.09 10.05 5.50
CA TYR A 8 -1.16 10.55 4.64
C TYR A 8 -0.51 11.20 3.42
N ARG A 9 -0.90 10.76 2.22
CA ARG A 9 -0.42 11.34 0.96
C ARG A 9 -1.59 11.53 0.04
N THR A 10 -1.74 12.71 -0.53
CA THR A 10 -2.75 12.97 -1.57
C THR A 10 -2.08 13.48 -2.82
N PHE A 11 -2.54 12.98 -3.96
CA PHE A 11 -2.03 13.26 -5.28
C PHE A 11 -3.19 13.72 -6.16
N ASN A 12 -2.96 14.73 -6.99
CA ASN A 12 -3.85 15.11 -8.08
C ASN A 12 -3.24 14.59 -9.39
N PHE A 13 -3.91 13.62 -10.00
CA PHE A 13 -3.47 12.96 -11.22
C PHE A 13 -4.64 12.86 -12.20
N ASN A 14 -4.37 13.09 -13.49
CA ASN A 14 -5.38 12.86 -14.52
C ASN A 14 -5.40 11.37 -14.86
N ILE A 15 -6.17 10.58 -14.11
CA ILE A 15 -6.22 9.12 -14.27
C ILE A 15 -6.65 8.75 -15.69
N GLY A 16 -7.65 9.43 -16.25
CA GLY A 16 -8.13 9.17 -17.61
C GLY A 16 -7.02 9.29 -18.67
N ASN A 17 -6.31 10.43 -18.69
CA ASN A 17 -5.19 10.58 -19.64
C ASN A 17 -4.01 9.66 -19.28
N GLY A 18 -3.73 9.44 -18.00
CA GLY A 18 -2.61 8.64 -17.54
C GLY A 18 -2.75 7.15 -17.87
N PHE A 19 -3.98 6.63 -17.86
CA PHE A 19 -4.28 5.24 -18.18
C PHE A 19 -3.81 4.85 -19.60
N GLN A 20 -3.89 5.79 -20.55
CA GLN A 20 -3.47 5.59 -21.94
C GLN A 20 -1.96 5.35 -22.12
N TYR A 21 -1.15 5.67 -21.11
CA TYR A 21 0.31 5.52 -21.13
C TYR A 21 0.81 4.52 -20.09
N PHE A 22 -0.11 3.84 -19.39
CA PHE A 22 0.22 2.90 -18.31
C PHE A 22 0.69 1.54 -18.84
N ASP A 23 0.34 1.22 -20.09
CA ASP A 23 0.71 0.03 -20.84
C ASP A 23 2.21 -0.29 -20.74
N THR A 24 3.07 0.65 -21.11
CA THR A 24 4.52 0.48 -21.14
C THR A 24 5.12 0.19 -19.77
N LEU A 25 4.57 0.82 -18.72
CA LEU A 25 4.99 0.58 -17.35
C LEU A 25 4.54 -0.79 -16.86
N PHE A 26 3.30 -1.17 -17.16
CA PHE A 26 2.76 -2.47 -16.79
C PHE A 26 3.49 -3.61 -17.49
N ASP A 27 3.72 -3.49 -18.80
CA ASP A 27 4.44 -4.48 -19.60
C ASP A 27 5.89 -4.64 -19.13
N ALA A 28 6.56 -3.53 -18.79
CA ALA A 28 7.90 -3.56 -18.20
C ALA A 28 7.91 -4.24 -16.81
N ILE A 29 6.81 -4.18 -16.06
CA ILE A 29 6.66 -4.87 -14.77
C ILE A 29 6.31 -6.36 -14.99
N ALA A 30 5.45 -6.66 -15.97
CA ALA A 30 5.00 -8.01 -16.31
C ALA A 30 6.09 -8.83 -17.02
N GLY A 31 7.07 -8.16 -17.63
CA GLY A 31 8.23 -8.79 -18.27
C GLY A 31 8.00 -9.25 -19.71
N TYR A 32 6.87 -8.91 -20.33
CA TYR A 32 6.56 -9.22 -21.73
C TYR A 32 5.66 -8.13 -22.35
N PRO A 33 5.77 -7.90 -23.67
CA PRO A 33 4.96 -6.89 -24.37
C PRO A 33 3.48 -7.28 -24.43
N ASP A 34 2.61 -6.29 -24.49
CA ASP A 34 1.15 -6.41 -24.63
C ASP A 34 0.45 -7.11 -23.46
N ALA A 35 1.14 -7.27 -22.32
CA ALA A 35 0.60 -7.88 -21.11
C ALA A 35 -0.63 -7.11 -20.60
N PHE A 36 -0.53 -5.77 -20.60
CA PHE A 36 -1.61 -4.91 -20.17
C PHE A 36 -2.84 -5.04 -21.07
N GLN A 37 -2.64 -4.99 -22.39
CA GLN A 37 -3.73 -5.09 -23.36
C GLN A 37 -4.43 -6.45 -23.27
N GLY A 38 -3.67 -7.54 -23.14
CA GLY A 38 -4.23 -8.89 -22.96
C GLY A 38 -5.07 -9.01 -21.68
N VAL A 39 -4.66 -8.37 -20.58
CA VAL A 39 -5.46 -8.33 -19.34
C VAL A 39 -6.75 -7.54 -19.54
N ILE A 40 -6.69 -6.34 -20.13
CA ILE A 40 -7.89 -5.52 -20.37
C ILE A 40 -8.88 -6.22 -21.30
N GLU A 41 -8.39 -6.83 -22.38
CA GLU A 41 -9.21 -7.61 -23.31
C GLU A 41 -9.83 -8.84 -22.63
N GLY A 42 -9.06 -9.55 -21.79
CA GLY A 42 -9.57 -10.67 -21.00
C GLY A 42 -10.69 -10.26 -20.06
N LEU A 43 -10.53 -9.14 -19.34
CA LEU A 43 -11.56 -8.61 -18.44
C LEU A 43 -12.85 -8.20 -19.18
N GLN A 44 -12.72 -7.77 -20.43
CA GLN A 44 -13.86 -7.32 -21.23
C GLN A 44 -14.56 -8.47 -21.99
N MET A 45 -13.81 -9.42 -22.53
CA MET A 45 -14.31 -10.37 -23.53
C MET A 45 -14.47 -11.80 -23.01
N ASP A 46 -13.89 -12.16 -21.86
CA ASP A 46 -13.99 -13.52 -21.33
C ASP A 46 -15.45 -13.86 -20.97
N PRO A 47 -16.06 -14.89 -21.61
CA PRO A 47 -17.42 -15.33 -21.29
C PRO A 47 -17.62 -15.76 -19.84
N PHE A 48 -16.56 -16.23 -19.18
CA PHE A 48 -16.55 -16.64 -17.77
C PHE A 48 -15.97 -15.56 -16.85
N GLY A 49 -15.46 -14.46 -17.43
CA GLY A 49 -14.92 -13.32 -16.72
C GLY A 49 -15.98 -12.25 -16.42
N PRO A 50 -15.56 -11.12 -15.84
CA PRO A 50 -16.47 -10.07 -15.38
C PRO A 50 -17.15 -9.28 -16.50
N GLN A 51 -16.68 -9.40 -17.76
CA GLN A 51 -17.21 -8.72 -18.94
C GLN A 51 -17.39 -7.21 -18.72
N VAL A 52 -16.35 -6.58 -18.18
CA VAL A 52 -16.34 -5.14 -17.87
C VAL A 52 -15.44 -4.42 -18.85
N ASN A 53 -15.97 -3.38 -19.49
CA ASN A 53 -15.11 -2.41 -20.15
C ASN A 53 -14.47 -1.51 -19.09
N VAL A 54 -13.22 -1.80 -18.72
CA VAL A 54 -12.48 -1.08 -17.66
C VAL A 54 -12.41 0.42 -17.94
N GLU A 55 -12.22 0.82 -19.19
CA GLU A 55 -12.09 2.25 -19.53
C GLU A 55 -13.42 3.00 -19.35
N GLU A 56 -14.50 2.49 -19.96
CA GLU A 56 -15.81 3.17 -19.96
C GLU A 56 -16.56 3.01 -18.64
N GLU A 57 -16.51 1.83 -18.02
CA GLU A 57 -17.31 1.51 -16.83
C GLU A 57 -16.58 1.82 -15.51
N PHE A 58 -15.26 2.02 -15.55
CA PHE A 58 -14.47 2.27 -14.35
C PHE A 58 -13.63 3.56 -14.47
N ILE A 59 -12.64 3.61 -15.38
CA ILE A 59 -11.66 4.70 -15.46
C ILE A 59 -12.32 6.06 -15.73
N LYS A 60 -13.32 6.11 -16.62
CA LYS A 60 -14.09 7.32 -16.94
C LYS A 60 -14.79 7.96 -15.74
N HIS A 61 -15.12 7.14 -14.73
CA HIS A 61 -15.82 7.56 -13.53
C HIS A 61 -14.87 7.89 -12.37
N LEU A 62 -13.55 7.75 -12.56
CA LEU A 62 -12.56 8.14 -11.56
C LEU A 62 -12.30 9.66 -11.63
N GLY A 63 -12.25 10.28 -10.47
CA GLY A 63 -11.85 11.65 -10.26
C GLY A 63 -10.34 11.82 -10.39
N ARG A 64 -9.86 13.01 -9.99
CA ARG A 64 -8.44 13.35 -10.13
C ARG A 64 -7.65 13.15 -8.85
N ARG A 65 -8.32 12.93 -7.72
CA ARG A 65 -7.67 12.86 -6.41
C ARG A 65 -7.53 11.41 -5.96
N VAL A 66 -6.29 11.03 -5.68
CA VAL A 66 -5.95 9.76 -5.04
C VAL A 66 -5.28 10.08 -3.71
N THR A 67 -5.77 9.47 -2.64
CA THR A 67 -5.17 9.54 -1.31
C THR A 67 -4.67 8.16 -0.91
N LEU A 68 -3.44 8.08 -0.43
CA LEU A 68 -2.85 6.90 0.21
C LEU A 68 -2.67 7.19 1.70
N VAL A 69 -3.28 6.35 2.53
CA VAL A 69 -3.06 6.32 3.97
C VAL A 69 -2.35 5.02 4.32
N THR A 70 -1.30 5.13 5.14
CA THR A 70 -0.60 3.95 5.67
C THR A 70 -0.61 3.95 7.18
N ASP A 71 -0.66 2.76 7.75
CA ASP A 71 -0.61 2.49 9.18
C ASP A 71 -0.09 1.06 9.43
N TYR A 72 -0.11 0.58 10.68
CA TYR A 72 0.31 -0.79 11.00
C TYR A 72 -0.45 -1.35 12.22
N GLU A 73 -0.41 -2.67 12.39
CA GLU A 73 -0.92 -3.37 13.57
C GLU A 73 0.20 -3.87 14.48
N VAL A 74 -0.13 -4.06 15.75
CA VAL A 74 0.76 -4.69 16.73
C VAL A 74 0.21 -6.07 17.11
N PRO A 75 1.07 -7.08 17.33
CA PRO A 75 2.54 -7.06 17.27
C PRO A 75 3.08 -6.89 15.84
N ILE A 76 4.27 -6.29 15.68
CA ILE A 76 4.89 -6.10 14.37
C ILE A 76 5.32 -7.44 13.79
N THR A 77 4.85 -7.73 12.58
CA THR A 77 5.19 -8.91 11.78
C THR A 77 5.51 -8.50 10.35
N THR A 78 5.90 -9.44 9.49
CA THR A 78 6.15 -9.17 8.06
C THR A 78 4.89 -8.73 7.29
N LYS A 79 3.70 -8.88 7.90
CA LYS A 79 2.38 -8.56 7.33
C LYS A 79 1.63 -7.47 8.08
N SER A 80 2.24 -6.85 9.09
CA SER A 80 1.52 -5.91 9.96
C SER A 80 1.27 -4.53 9.36
N GLU A 81 1.91 -4.17 8.25
CA GLU A 81 1.65 -2.88 7.58
C GLU A 81 0.31 -2.91 6.84
N ARG A 82 -0.38 -1.77 6.90
CA ARG A 82 -1.69 -1.57 6.31
C ARG A 82 -1.66 -0.34 5.42
N PHE A 83 -2.32 -0.44 4.28
CA PHE A 83 -2.62 0.69 3.42
C PHE A 83 -4.11 0.78 3.12
N LEU A 84 -4.54 2.00 2.82
CA LEU A 84 -5.84 2.38 2.30
C LEU A 84 -5.63 3.39 1.17
N PHE A 85 -6.06 3.03 -0.02
CA PHE A 85 -6.26 3.97 -1.12
C PHE A 85 -7.69 4.52 -1.06
N VAL A 86 -7.81 5.82 -1.32
CA VAL A 86 -9.08 6.52 -1.46
C VAL A 86 -9.03 7.29 -2.77
N VAL A 87 -9.87 6.92 -3.72
CA VAL A 87 -9.94 7.54 -5.05
C VAL A 87 -11.26 8.27 -5.15
N GLU A 88 -11.22 9.56 -5.47
CA GLU A 88 -12.43 10.34 -5.78
C GLU A 88 -13.15 9.71 -6.97
N VAL A 89 -14.49 9.62 -6.94
CA VAL A 89 -15.28 9.12 -8.07
C VAL A 89 -16.36 10.14 -8.46
N SER A 90 -16.59 10.28 -9.76
CA SER A 90 -17.64 11.16 -10.31
C SER A 90 -19.01 10.49 -10.37
N ASP A 91 -19.04 9.16 -10.47
CA ASP A 91 -20.26 8.35 -10.43
C ASP A 91 -20.06 7.13 -9.52
N ALA A 92 -20.53 7.25 -8.28
CA ALA A 92 -20.42 6.18 -7.29
C ALA A 92 -21.25 4.94 -7.67
N GLN A 93 -22.38 5.11 -8.36
CA GLN A 93 -23.26 3.99 -8.72
C GLN A 93 -22.64 3.16 -9.84
N ALA A 94 -22.12 3.83 -10.88
CA ALA A 94 -21.43 3.16 -11.98
C ALA A 94 -20.20 2.37 -11.48
N VAL A 95 -19.36 3.00 -10.66
CA VAL A 95 -18.17 2.34 -10.10
C VAL A 95 -18.55 1.18 -9.19
N SER A 96 -19.59 1.33 -8.35
CA SER A 96 -20.07 0.24 -7.51
C SER A 96 -20.63 -0.94 -8.31
N ALA A 97 -21.32 -0.67 -9.43
CA ALA A 97 -21.82 -1.71 -10.33
C ALA A 97 -20.69 -2.44 -11.06
N ALA A 98 -19.67 -1.71 -11.52
CA ALA A 98 -18.46 -2.30 -12.11
C ALA A 98 -17.76 -3.23 -11.11
N ILE A 99 -17.53 -2.76 -9.87
CA ILE A 99 -16.93 -3.58 -8.80
C ILE A 99 -17.76 -4.82 -8.51
N ALA A 100 -19.09 -4.70 -8.46
CA ALA A 100 -19.95 -5.87 -8.25
C ALA A 100 -19.77 -6.93 -9.34
N LYS A 101 -19.66 -6.54 -10.62
CA LYS A 101 -19.38 -7.48 -11.72
C LYS A 101 -18.04 -8.21 -11.54
N PHE A 102 -16.99 -7.51 -11.10
CA PHE A 102 -15.71 -8.14 -10.79
C PHE A 102 -15.82 -9.14 -9.63
N MET A 103 -16.49 -8.74 -8.56
CA MET A 103 -16.51 -9.51 -7.31
C MET A 103 -17.51 -10.67 -7.32
N GLU A 104 -18.57 -10.61 -8.13
CA GLU A 104 -19.55 -11.70 -8.24
C GLU A 104 -19.02 -12.92 -8.99
N VAL A 105 -18.02 -12.73 -9.85
CA VAL A 105 -17.35 -13.82 -10.59
C VAL A 105 -16.18 -14.42 -9.78
N ASP A 106 -15.62 -13.66 -8.85
CA ASP A 106 -14.49 -14.09 -8.02
C ASP A 106 -14.94 -15.01 -6.87
N GLN A 107 -14.45 -16.25 -6.86
CA GLN A 107 -14.77 -17.26 -5.85
C GLN A 107 -14.20 -16.93 -4.46
N HIS A 108 -13.23 -16.01 -4.41
CA HIS A 108 -12.55 -15.56 -3.19
C HIS A 108 -13.10 -14.22 -2.67
N ALA A 109 -14.05 -13.62 -3.38
CA ALA A 109 -14.70 -12.39 -2.96
C ALA A 109 -15.96 -12.67 -2.11
N TYR A 110 -16.00 -12.05 -0.94
CA TYR A 110 -17.11 -12.16 0.00
C TYR A 110 -17.79 -10.81 0.15
N LYS A 111 -19.12 -10.79 -0.02
CA LYS A 111 -19.94 -9.59 0.20
C LYS A 111 -20.27 -9.43 1.68
N LEU A 112 -19.99 -8.26 2.25
CA LEU A 112 -20.33 -7.87 3.61
C LEU A 112 -21.11 -6.56 3.61
N ASP A 113 -22.02 -6.41 4.58
CA ASP A 113 -22.62 -5.11 4.90
C ASP A 113 -21.91 -4.54 6.14
N VAL A 114 -21.42 -3.31 6.03
CA VAL A 114 -20.77 -2.58 7.13
C VAL A 114 -21.48 -1.24 7.26
N ASP A 115 -22.30 -1.08 8.30
CA ASP A 115 -23.05 0.14 8.58
C ASP A 115 -23.89 0.65 7.38
N GLY A 116 -24.48 -0.28 6.61
CA GLY A 116 -25.26 0.03 5.39
C GLY A 116 -24.42 0.30 4.14
N VAL A 117 -23.10 0.10 4.20
CA VAL A 117 -22.18 0.15 3.07
C VAL A 117 -21.87 -1.26 2.60
N THR A 118 -22.05 -1.52 1.30
CA THR A 118 -21.61 -2.78 0.69
C THR A 118 -20.09 -2.80 0.57
N VAL A 119 -19.48 -3.76 1.25
CA VAL A 119 -18.04 -4.02 1.24
C VAL A 119 -17.79 -5.38 0.61
N TRP A 120 -16.81 -5.47 -0.27
CA TRP A 120 -16.30 -6.73 -0.77
C TRP A 120 -14.95 -7.02 -0.13
N GLU A 121 -14.79 -8.22 0.42
CA GLU A 121 -13.52 -8.70 0.99
C GLU A 121 -13.01 -9.85 0.14
N ILE A 122 -11.82 -9.70 -0.43
CA ILE A 122 -11.12 -10.79 -1.13
C ILE A 122 -10.25 -11.49 -0.10
N ARG A 123 -10.43 -12.82 0.04
CA ARG A 123 -9.59 -13.68 0.89
C ARG A 123 -8.99 -14.77 0.02
N GLU A 124 -7.70 -14.70 -0.22
CA GLU A 124 -7.01 -15.82 -0.87
C GLU A 124 -6.94 -17.01 0.09
N PRO A 125 -7.00 -18.26 -0.41
CA PRO A 125 -6.71 -19.42 0.41
C PRO A 125 -5.29 -19.26 0.98
N ALA A 126 -5.10 -19.60 2.25
CA ALA A 126 -3.77 -19.72 2.79
C ALA A 126 -3.03 -20.78 1.97
N ASP A 127 -2.01 -20.41 1.21
CA ASP A 127 -1.11 -21.39 0.61
C ASP A 127 -0.62 -22.33 1.73
N GLU A 128 -1.09 -23.57 1.72
CA GLU A 128 -0.35 -24.68 2.32
C GLU A 128 0.94 -24.77 1.51
N PHE A 129 1.99 -24.08 1.94
CA PHE A 129 3.33 -24.44 1.48
C PHE A 129 3.53 -25.91 1.83
N PRO A 130 3.76 -26.83 0.87
CA PRO A 130 4.30 -28.12 1.24
C PRO A 130 5.65 -27.84 1.90
N GLU A 131 5.80 -28.26 3.16
CA GLU A 131 7.12 -28.38 3.78
C GLU A 131 7.98 -29.24 2.86
N LEU A 132 8.87 -28.62 2.10
CA LEU A 132 9.90 -29.35 1.37
C LEU A 132 10.88 -29.90 2.42
N GLU A 133 10.61 -31.14 2.85
CA GLU A 133 11.60 -31.98 3.52
C GLU A 133 12.79 -32.16 2.57
N PHE A 134 13.89 -31.46 2.84
CA PHE A 134 15.17 -31.73 2.19
C PHE A 134 15.79 -33.01 2.77
N GLY A 135 15.35 -34.15 2.25
CA GLY A 135 15.98 -35.45 2.45
C GLY A 135 16.64 -35.94 1.16
N GLY A 136 17.98 -36.06 1.18
CA GLY A 136 18.71 -36.99 0.32
C GLY A 136 19.19 -36.48 -1.04
N GLU A 137 20.46 -36.08 -1.07
CA GLU A 137 21.48 -36.61 -2.00
C GLU A 137 21.08 -36.71 -3.49
N LEU A 138 21.32 -35.67 -4.30
CA LEU A 138 21.37 -35.81 -5.76
C LEU A 138 22.49 -34.98 -6.43
N ASP A 139 23.10 -35.67 -7.39
CA ASP A 139 24.38 -35.53 -8.08
C ASP A 139 24.52 -34.27 -8.98
N PRO A 140 25.64 -33.51 -8.95
CA PRO A 140 25.73 -32.19 -9.59
C PRO A 140 25.92 -32.20 -11.12
N LEU A 141 25.88 -33.36 -11.79
CA LEU A 141 26.28 -33.47 -13.21
C LEU A 141 25.30 -34.22 -14.13
N ALA A 142 24.05 -34.44 -13.72
CA ALA A 142 23.03 -34.97 -14.62
C ALA A 142 22.32 -33.84 -15.39
N PRO A 143 22.23 -33.90 -16.74
CA PRO A 143 21.41 -32.95 -17.49
C PRO A 143 19.92 -33.26 -17.25
N ALA A 144 19.17 -32.30 -16.71
CA ALA A 144 17.73 -32.45 -16.52
C ALA A 144 17.00 -32.49 -17.88
N PRO A 145 15.99 -33.38 -18.06
CA PRO A 145 15.20 -33.48 -19.28
C PRO A 145 14.29 -32.26 -19.46
N HIS A 146 14.00 -31.91 -20.71
CA HIS A 146 13.00 -30.91 -21.08
C HIS A 146 11.68 -31.15 -20.33
N ALA A 147 11.42 -30.33 -19.31
CA ALA A 147 10.11 -30.21 -18.71
C ALA A 147 9.23 -29.37 -19.65
N ALA A 148 8.08 -29.94 -20.02
CA ALA A 148 7.00 -29.27 -20.70
C ALA A 148 6.62 -27.96 -19.97
N PRO A 149 6.08 -26.96 -20.69
CA PRO A 149 5.73 -25.69 -20.07
C PRO A 149 4.68 -25.94 -18.99
N ALA A 150 5.00 -25.53 -17.77
CA ALA A 150 4.03 -25.43 -16.70
C ALA A 150 2.91 -24.49 -17.17
N GLU A 151 1.71 -25.05 -17.33
CA GLU A 151 0.51 -24.25 -17.52
C GLU A 151 0.35 -23.28 -16.35
N GLY A 152 0.17 -22.00 -16.67
CA GLY A 152 -0.69 -21.11 -15.90
C GLY A 152 -0.17 -20.56 -14.57
N GLY A 153 1.12 -20.29 -14.44
CA GLY A 153 1.60 -19.39 -13.37
C GLY A 153 1.44 -17.93 -13.80
N HIS A 154 0.28 -17.32 -13.54
CA HIS A 154 0.09 -15.87 -13.71
C HIS A 154 0.93 -15.10 -12.68
N GLY A 155 2.22 -14.94 -12.96
CA GLY A 155 3.16 -14.08 -12.24
C GLY A 155 3.09 -12.60 -12.63
N GLY A 156 1.98 -12.15 -13.24
CA GLY A 156 1.80 -10.76 -13.65
C GLY A 156 0.85 -10.03 -12.70
N ALA A 157 1.36 -9.04 -11.96
CA ALA A 157 0.64 -7.98 -11.23
C ALA A 157 -0.51 -8.36 -10.25
N GLY A 158 -0.97 -9.61 -10.19
CA GLY A 158 -2.14 -10.05 -9.43
C GLY A 158 -1.87 -10.41 -7.98
N ASN A 159 -0.62 -10.66 -7.59
CA ASN A 159 -0.25 -11.09 -6.23
C ASN A 159 -0.13 -9.91 -5.23
N LEU A 160 -0.78 -8.78 -5.52
CA LEU A 160 -0.54 -7.52 -4.81
C LEU A 160 -1.13 -7.51 -3.40
N VAL A 161 -2.19 -8.29 -3.11
CA VAL A 161 -2.90 -8.19 -1.82
C VAL A 161 -3.55 -9.53 -1.38
N ARG A 162 -2.85 -10.31 -0.54
CA ARG A 162 -3.32 -11.63 -0.03
C ARG A 162 -4.64 -11.60 0.77
N ASN A 163 -5.04 -10.43 1.25
CA ASN A 163 -6.37 -10.13 1.79
C ASN A 163 -6.67 -8.68 1.46
N SER A 164 -7.79 -8.35 0.82
CA SER A 164 -8.12 -6.96 0.53
C SER A 164 -9.59 -6.68 0.75
N ALA A 165 -9.94 -5.42 0.97
CA ALA A 165 -11.31 -4.98 1.10
C ALA A 165 -11.56 -3.74 0.25
N VAL A 166 -12.65 -3.74 -0.51
CA VAL A 166 -13.03 -2.64 -1.41
C VAL A 166 -14.49 -2.23 -1.19
N CYS A 167 -14.74 -0.94 -1.24
CA CYS A 167 -16.10 -0.41 -1.23
C CYS A 167 -16.17 0.97 -1.89
N VAL A 168 -17.38 1.38 -2.28
CA VAL A 168 -17.67 2.76 -2.66
C VAL A 168 -18.47 3.41 -1.53
N PHE A 169 -17.98 4.54 -1.03
CA PHE A 169 -18.62 5.29 0.06
C PHE A 169 -18.43 6.79 -0.16
N ASP A 170 -19.52 7.56 -0.07
CA ASP A 170 -19.52 9.03 -0.16
C ASP A 170 -18.72 9.58 -1.36
N ASN A 171 -19.01 9.10 -2.57
CA ASN A 171 -18.27 9.44 -3.81
C ASN A 171 -16.76 9.19 -3.76
N HIS A 172 -16.34 8.21 -2.96
CA HIS A 172 -14.97 7.70 -2.98
C HIS A 172 -14.95 6.19 -3.13
N LEU A 173 -14.02 5.69 -3.93
CA LEU A 173 -13.61 4.29 -3.97
C LEU A 173 -12.52 4.08 -2.91
N LEU A 174 -12.76 3.18 -1.97
CA LEU A 174 -11.82 2.81 -0.93
C LEU A 174 -11.27 1.41 -1.21
N ILE A 175 -9.95 1.25 -1.24
CA ILE A 175 -9.26 -0.04 -1.40
C ILE A 175 -8.28 -0.19 -0.23
N ALA A 176 -8.56 -1.16 0.65
CA ALA A 176 -7.75 -1.42 1.82
C ALA A 176 -7.08 -2.79 1.73
N SER A 177 -5.86 -2.87 2.26
CA SER A 177 -5.15 -4.13 2.52
C SER A 177 -5.78 -5.00 3.61
N HIS A 178 -6.68 -4.47 4.43
CA HIS A 178 -7.25 -5.19 5.57
C HIS A 178 -8.69 -4.70 5.79
N LEU A 179 -9.64 -5.63 5.97
CA LEU A 179 -11.04 -5.29 6.26
C LEU A 179 -11.17 -4.43 7.52
N GLY A 180 -10.40 -4.74 8.57
CA GLY A 180 -10.40 -3.97 9.81
C GLY A 180 -10.02 -2.50 9.60
N PHE A 181 -9.07 -2.22 8.70
CA PHE A 181 -8.67 -0.86 8.39
C PHE A 181 -9.71 -0.11 7.56
N LEU A 182 -10.35 -0.79 6.61
CA LEU A 182 -11.48 -0.24 5.86
C LEU A 182 -12.63 0.14 6.81
N LYS A 183 -13.01 -0.77 7.72
CA LYS A 183 -14.04 -0.52 8.74
C LYS A 183 -13.71 0.70 9.59
N SER A 184 -12.45 0.85 10.01
CA SER A 184 -12.02 2.04 10.75
C SER A 184 -12.14 3.33 9.95
N ALA A 185 -12.00 3.28 8.62
CA ALA A 185 -12.15 4.43 7.75
C ALA A 185 -13.63 4.79 7.49
N LEU A 186 -14.50 3.78 7.46
CA LEU A 186 -15.96 3.93 7.32
C LEU A 186 -16.66 4.32 8.63
N ALA A 187 -16.06 4.01 9.78
CA ALA A 187 -16.62 4.33 11.07
C ALA A 187 -16.87 5.84 11.21
N ASN A 188 -18.09 6.20 11.62
CA ASN A 188 -18.50 7.57 11.96
C ASN A 188 -17.75 8.05 13.22
N SER A 189 -16.48 8.38 13.05
CA SER A 189 -15.63 8.85 14.11
C SER A 189 -15.98 10.31 14.43
N PRO A 190 -16.04 10.70 15.71
CA PRO A 190 -16.23 12.10 16.07
C PRO A 190 -15.10 12.95 15.47
N SER A 191 -15.38 14.22 15.16
CA SER A 191 -14.46 15.08 14.39
C SER A 191 -13.06 15.20 15.02
N ASN A 192 -12.96 15.12 16.35
CA ASN A 192 -11.71 15.13 17.11
C ASN A 192 -10.82 13.87 16.94
N GLU A 193 -11.38 12.79 16.39
CA GLU A 193 -10.69 11.53 16.08
C GLU A 193 -10.33 11.40 14.60
N THR A 194 -10.44 12.48 13.84
CA THR A 194 -10.00 12.55 12.43
C THR A 194 -8.62 13.18 12.29
N LEU A 195 -7.93 12.90 11.18
CA LEU A 195 -6.65 13.53 10.86
C LEU A 195 -6.76 15.07 10.82
N ALA A 196 -7.91 15.58 10.37
CA ALA A 196 -8.18 17.01 10.25
C ALA A 196 -8.25 17.75 11.61
N ALA A 197 -8.32 17.03 12.74
CA ALA A 197 -8.24 17.60 14.07
C ALA A 197 -6.88 17.36 14.76
N ALA A 198 -5.90 16.78 14.04
CA ALA A 198 -4.61 16.44 14.60
C ALA A 198 -3.68 17.67 14.60
N GLY A 199 -3.20 18.07 15.78
CA GLY A 199 -2.35 19.25 15.93
C GLY A 199 -1.03 19.15 15.16
N ASP A 200 -0.42 17.96 15.13
CA ASP A 200 0.81 17.70 14.37
C ASP A 200 0.60 17.82 12.87
N TYR A 201 -0.55 17.38 12.35
CA TYR A 201 -0.94 17.57 10.97
C TYR A 201 -1.03 19.05 10.61
N HIS A 202 -1.70 19.87 11.44
CA HIS A 202 -1.79 21.31 11.22
C HIS A 202 -0.43 22.01 11.30
N GLU A 203 0.46 21.60 12.21
CA GLU A 203 1.80 22.18 12.29
C GLU A 203 2.62 21.90 11.03
N VAL A 204 2.57 20.66 10.52
CA VAL A 204 3.25 20.30 9.26
C VAL A 204 2.61 21.01 8.08
N GLU A 205 1.28 21.04 7.99
CA GLU A 205 0.56 21.70 6.91
C GLU A 205 0.87 23.20 6.87
N ALA A 206 0.88 23.88 8.02
CA ALA A 206 1.25 25.28 8.12
C ALA A 206 2.72 25.52 7.69
N ALA A 207 3.64 24.65 8.09
CA ALA A 207 5.04 24.75 7.68
C ALA A 207 5.22 24.51 6.17
N MET A 208 4.51 23.53 5.60
CA MET A 208 4.57 23.24 4.15
C MET A 208 3.97 24.38 3.33
N SER A 209 2.85 24.94 3.78
CA SER A 209 2.20 26.07 3.12
C SER A 209 3.03 27.36 3.20
N GLN A 210 3.95 27.51 4.16
CA GLN A 210 4.95 28.60 4.17
C GLN A 210 6.11 28.38 3.19
N LEU A 211 6.42 27.11 2.86
CA LEU A 211 7.55 26.76 1.99
C LEU A 211 7.17 26.76 0.50
N LEU A 212 5.91 26.48 0.20
CA LEU A 212 5.42 26.47 -1.17
C LEU A 212 3.98 26.99 -1.25
N ASP A 213 3.83 28.19 -1.81
CA ASP A 213 2.54 28.79 -2.09
C ASP A 213 1.92 28.26 -3.39
N GLY A 214 0.58 28.29 -3.45
CA GLY A 214 -0.21 27.98 -4.63
C GLY A 214 -0.79 26.55 -4.65
N PRO A 215 -1.39 26.16 -5.79
CA PRO A 215 -1.98 24.83 -5.93
C PRO A 215 -0.89 23.76 -5.93
N ALA A 216 -1.07 22.73 -5.09
CA ALA A 216 -0.16 21.61 -5.00
C ALA A 216 -0.74 20.39 -5.73
N ALA A 217 0.10 19.72 -6.51
CA ALA A 217 -0.21 18.43 -7.11
C ALA A 217 -0.10 17.30 -6.10
N VAL A 218 0.81 17.41 -5.12
CA VAL A 218 0.98 16.41 -4.06
C VAL A 218 1.11 17.07 -2.71
N ARG A 219 0.46 16.51 -1.70
CA ARG A 219 0.69 16.83 -0.28
C ARG A 219 0.95 15.55 0.50
N CYS A 220 2.02 15.55 1.27
CA CYS A 220 2.45 14.44 2.10
C CYS A 220 2.56 14.90 3.56
N PHE A 221 2.07 14.06 4.46
CA PHE A 221 2.24 14.15 5.89
C PHE A 221 2.69 12.79 6.42
N VAL A 222 3.72 12.77 7.26
CA VAL A 222 4.29 11.54 7.81
C VAL A 222 4.59 11.75 9.29
N ARG A 223 4.04 10.87 10.13
CA ARG A 223 4.53 10.66 11.49
C ARG A 223 5.70 9.70 11.39
N THR A 224 6.92 10.24 11.35
CA THR A 224 8.09 9.41 11.02
C THR A 224 8.36 8.33 12.07
N ASP A 225 7.98 8.54 13.32
CA ASP A 225 8.03 7.48 14.34
C ASP A 225 7.09 6.33 13.98
N GLU A 226 5.82 6.63 13.70
CA GLU A 226 4.86 5.61 13.32
C GLU A 226 5.20 4.95 11.97
N ALA A 227 5.66 5.71 10.98
CA ALA A 227 5.98 5.20 9.65
C ALA A 227 7.22 4.31 9.59
N TYR A 228 8.23 4.57 10.43
CA TYR A 228 9.45 3.75 10.43
C TYR A 228 9.42 2.63 11.47
N ARG A 229 8.45 2.59 12.39
CA ARG A 229 8.37 1.55 13.43
C ARG A 229 8.34 0.12 12.87
N PRO A 230 7.49 -0.24 11.88
CA PRO A 230 7.44 -1.61 11.40
C PRO A 230 8.78 -2.05 10.80
N THR A 231 9.37 -1.20 9.96
CA THR A 231 10.69 -1.42 9.35
C THR A 231 11.78 -1.55 10.42
N TYR A 232 11.78 -0.70 11.44
CA TYR A 232 12.78 -0.74 12.52
C TYR A 232 12.70 -2.04 13.33
N GLU A 233 11.49 -2.47 13.69
CA GLU A 233 11.27 -3.70 14.46
C GLU A 233 11.59 -4.95 13.63
N LEU A 234 11.24 -4.98 12.34
CA LEU A 234 11.63 -6.07 11.44
C LEU A 234 13.15 -6.15 11.27
N LEU A 235 13.83 -5.00 11.17
CA LEU A 235 15.28 -4.94 11.10
C LEU A 235 15.91 -5.51 12.37
N ARG A 236 15.40 -5.13 13.54
CA ARG A 236 15.84 -5.64 14.85
C ARG A 236 15.65 -7.17 14.97
N GLN A 237 14.58 -7.70 14.40
CA GLN A 237 14.28 -9.13 14.36
C GLN A 237 15.09 -9.91 13.31
N GLY A 238 15.76 -9.24 12.37
CA GLY A 238 16.45 -9.89 11.25
C GLY A 238 15.53 -10.30 10.09
N LYS A 239 14.27 -9.85 10.10
CA LYS A 239 13.20 -10.28 9.19
C LYS A 239 12.87 -9.27 8.10
N MET A 240 13.72 -8.24 7.89
CA MET A 240 13.50 -7.28 6.80
C MET A 240 13.47 -7.89 5.39
N PRO A 241 14.26 -8.94 5.07
CA PRO A 241 14.15 -9.61 3.77
C PRO A 241 12.78 -10.24 3.52
N GLU A 242 12.13 -10.76 4.57
CA GLU A 242 10.81 -11.39 4.55
C GLU A 242 9.66 -10.37 4.56
N SER A 243 9.97 -9.07 4.61
CA SER A 243 9.00 -8.00 4.75
C SER A 243 8.12 -7.89 3.50
N GLU A 244 6.82 -8.13 3.64
CA GLU A 244 5.85 -7.99 2.55
C GLU A 244 5.37 -6.53 2.37
N THR A 245 5.98 -5.61 3.11
CA THR A 245 5.71 -4.17 3.05
C THR A 245 6.04 -3.58 1.68
N LEU A 246 5.43 -2.43 1.32
CA LEU A 246 5.73 -1.75 0.06
C LEU A 246 7.23 -1.44 -0.08
N LEU A 247 7.85 -1.00 1.02
CA LEU A 247 9.29 -0.75 1.06
C LEU A 247 10.10 -2.04 1.00
N GLY A 248 9.68 -3.10 1.71
CA GLY A 248 10.34 -4.41 1.71
C GLY A 248 10.39 -5.02 0.31
N ARG A 249 9.23 -5.05 -0.37
CA ARG A 249 9.09 -5.51 -1.76
C ARG A 249 9.93 -4.68 -2.72
N PHE A 250 9.90 -3.35 -2.59
CA PHE A 250 10.72 -2.45 -3.41
C PHE A 250 12.22 -2.68 -3.23
N LEU A 251 12.68 -2.82 -1.97
CA LEU A 251 14.08 -3.11 -1.66
C LEU A 251 14.50 -4.49 -2.17
N ASN A 252 13.62 -5.49 -2.09
CA ASN A 252 13.89 -6.82 -2.64
C ASN A 252 14.05 -6.73 -4.17
N ARG A 253 13.17 -6.01 -4.88
CA ARG A 253 13.30 -5.82 -6.34
C ARG A 253 14.57 -5.08 -6.77
N LEU A 254 15.05 -4.12 -5.97
CA LEU A 254 16.24 -3.34 -6.33
C LEU A 254 17.57 -4.00 -5.94
N LEU A 255 17.59 -4.80 -4.88
CA LEU A 255 18.83 -5.25 -4.22
C LEU A 255 19.05 -6.77 -4.29
N THR A 256 18.09 -7.52 -4.81
CA THR A 256 18.26 -8.94 -5.12
C THR A 256 18.97 -9.04 -6.46
N ALA A 257 20.02 -9.86 -6.53
CA ALA A 257 20.69 -10.10 -7.80
C ALA A 257 19.74 -10.89 -8.73
N PRO A 258 19.76 -10.69 -10.05
CA PRO A 258 18.91 -11.44 -10.96
C PRO A 258 19.02 -12.96 -10.79
N GLU A 259 20.25 -13.43 -10.53
CA GLU A 259 20.57 -14.84 -10.25
C GLU A 259 19.86 -15.36 -8.97
N ASP A 260 19.79 -14.53 -7.92
CA ASP A 260 19.12 -14.88 -6.66
C ASP A 260 17.58 -14.78 -6.77
N GLU A 261 17.08 -13.91 -7.66
CA GLU A 261 15.65 -13.73 -7.93
C GLU A 261 15.06 -14.93 -8.67
N ASP A 262 15.76 -15.42 -9.69
CA ASP A 262 15.38 -16.61 -10.47
C ASP A 262 15.38 -17.91 -9.62
N GLU A 263 16.24 -17.98 -8.59
CA GLU A 263 16.32 -19.09 -7.64
C GLU A 263 15.39 -18.95 -6.42
N GLY A 264 14.66 -17.83 -6.29
CA GLY A 264 13.78 -17.55 -5.14
C GLY A 264 14.54 -17.36 -3.81
N VAL A 265 15.83 -17.01 -3.87
CA VAL A 265 16.70 -16.88 -2.70
C VAL A 265 16.44 -15.55 -1.99
N LEU A 266 15.96 -15.61 -0.75
CA LEU A 266 15.79 -14.42 0.10
C LEU A 266 17.14 -13.76 0.41
N ARG A 267 17.24 -12.46 0.12
CA ARG A 267 18.45 -11.67 0.43
C ARG A 267 18.84 -11.77 1.90
N LYS A 268 20.14 -11.80 2.19
CA LYS A 268 20.62 -11.72 3.58
C LYS A 268 20.57 -10.28 4.09
N GLN A 269 20.11 -10.11 5.33
CA GLN A 269 20.14 -8.81 5.99
C GLN A 269 21.60 -8.40 6.28
N LYS A 270 22.05 -7.30 5.69
CA LYS A 270 23.43 -6.80 5.85
C LYS A 270 23.67 -6.09 7.20
N ILE A 271 22.63 -5.55 7.81
CA ILE A 271 22.71 -4.82 9.08
C ILE A 271 22.38 -5.80 10.22
N ASP A 272 23.25 -5.93 11.21
CA ASP A 272 22.92 -6.69 12.43
C ASP A 272 21.95 -5.87 13.30
N GLY A 273 20.68 -6.26 13.27
CA GLY A 273 19.62 -5.59 14.02
C GLY A 273 19.66 -5.85 15.52
N ARG A 274 20.40 -6.84 16.01
CA ARG A 274 20.39 -7.25 17.44
C ARG A 274 20.98 -6.18 18.36
N GLN A 275 21.83 -5.33 17.80
CA GLN A 275 22.48 -4.23 18.52
C GLN A 275 21.63 -2.95 18.53
N LEU A 276 20.52 -2.93 17.78
CA LEU A 276 19.61 -1.80 17.76
C LEU A 276 18.86 -1.68 19.11
N PRO A 277 18.78 -0.48 19.69
CA PRO A 277 18.01 -0.27 20.92
C PRO A 277 16.52 -0.54 20.73
N SER A 278 15.73 -0.48 21.81
CA SER A 278 14.27 -0.56 21.68
C SER A 278 13.74 0.64 20.88
N PHE A 279 12.64 0.42 20.15
CA PHE A 279 12.02 1.49 19.37
C PHE A 279 11.58 2.68 20.25
N GLU A 280 11.13 2.43 21.49
CA GLU A 280 10.81 3.48 22.46
C GLU A 280 12.02 4.39 22.78
N MET A 281 13.24 3.89 22.66
CA MET A 281 14.42 4.74 22.78
C MET A 281 14.59 5.63 21.56
N VAL A 282 14.40 5.12 20.35
CA VAL A 282 14.69 5.84 19.11
C VAL A 282 13.56 6.77 18.68
N ARG A 283 12.30 6.47 19.00
CA ARG A 283 11.12 7.29 18.66
C ARG A 283 11.25 8.77 19.05
N ARG A 284 12.06 9.07 20.08
CA ARG A 284 12.32 10.43 20.53
C ARG A 284 13.06 11.29 19.49
N TYR A 285 13.76 10.69 18.52
CA TYR A 285 14.49 11.38 17.47
C TYR A 285 13.68 11.58 16.19
N PHE A 286 12.54 10.91 16.07
CA PHE A 286 11.62 11.04 14.94
C PHE A 286 10.63 12.18 15.19
N SER A 287 10.49 13.08 14.22
CA SER A 287 9.55 14.19 14.24
C SER A 287 8.59 14.12 13.04
N PRO A 288 7.40 14.72 13.13
CA PRO A 288 6.52 14.86 11.98
C PRO A 288 7.23 15.54 10.81
N ALA A 289 6.97 15.03 9.61
CA ALA A 289 7.55 15.54 8.38
C ALA A 289 6.45 15.71 7.33
N GLY A 290 6.71 16.60 6.37
CA GLY A 290 5.85 16.84 5.24
C GLY A 290 6.63 17.07 3.97
N ALA A 291 5.94 16.88 2.86
CA ALA A 291 6.41 17.30 1.54
C ALA A 291 5.23 17.83 0.72
N ILE A 292 5.51 18.80 -0.13
CA ILE A 292 4.56 19.41 -1.04
C ILE A 292 5.21 19.49 -2.42
N VAL A 293 4.42 19.13 -3.43
CA VAL A 293 4.86 19.14 -4.84
C VAL A 293 3.93 20.03 -5.63
N ARG A 294 4.50 20.96 -6.38
CA ARG A 294 3.80 21.75 -7.39
C ARG A 294 4.23 21.28 -8.77
N SER A 295 3.26 21.19 -9.67
CA SER A 295 3.53 21.00 -11.09
C SER A 295 3.70 22.35 -11.76
N ASP A 296 4.85 22.54 -12.38
CA ASP A 296 5.17 23.68 -13.23
C ASP A 296 5.19 23.21 -14.71
N GLU A 297 5.28 24.12 -15.69
CA GLU A 297 5.18 23.77 -17.12
C GLU A 297 6.25 22.75 -17.56
N ASP A 298 7.46 22.85 -17.00
CA ASP A 298 8.62 22.03 -17.37
C ASP A 298 8.95 20.92 -16.35
N GLY A 299 8.11 20.68 -15.35
CA GLY A 299 8.36 19.61 -14.38
C GLY A 299 7.73 19.80 -13.01
N TRP A 300 8.41 19.28 -11.98
CA TRP A 300 7.93 19.28 -10.60
C TRP A 300 8.88 20.01 -9.67
N PHE A 301 8.34 20.94 -8.89
CA PHE A 301 9.03 21.54 -7.77
C PHE A 301 8.63 20.85 -6.48
N VAL A 302 9.61 20.25 -5.79
CA VAL A 302 9.41 19.46 -4.58
C VAL A 302 10.07 20.16 -3.40
N VAL A 303 9.31 20.41 -2.35
CA VAL A 303 9.85 20.88 -1.07
C VAL A 303 9.38 19.96 0.04
N GLY A 304 10.27 19.65 0.98
CA GLY A 304 9.92 18.92 2.18
C GLY A 304 10.68 19.45 3.38
N ALA A 305 10.10 19.26 4.56
CA ALA A 305 10.78 19.54 5.81
C ALA A 305 10.38 18.52 6.88
N THR A 306 11.30 18.31 7.81
CA THR A 306 11.03 17.63 9.08
C THR A 306 10.97 18.70 10.16
N LEU A 307 9.91 18.71 10.95
CA LEU A 307 9.77 19.70 12.01
C LEU A 307 10.73 19.38 13.18
N SER A 308 11.25 20.41 13.82
CA SER A 308 11.92 20.24 15.10
C SER A 308 10.87 20.01 16.19
N LYS A 309 11.18 19.16 17.18
CA LYS A 309 10.29 19.01 18.34
C LYS A 309 10.31 20.31 19.14
N ARG A 310 9.24 21.12 19.05
CA ARG A 310 9.03 22.22 19.98
C ARG A 310 8.69 21.65 21.37
N ASP A 311 9.08 22.33 22.45
CA ASP A 311 8.86 21.92 23.85
C ASP A 311 7.47 21.33 24.19
N PRO A 312 6.34 21.76 23.58
CA PRO A 312 5.03 21.16 23.83
C PRO A 312 4.89 19.71 23.32
N GLN A 313 5.47 19.36 22.17
CA GLN A 313 5.41 18.01 21.59
C GLN A 313 6.24 17.00 22.38
N ALA A 314 7.34 17.46 22.99
CA ALA A 314 8.15 16.65 23.90
C ALA A 314 7.41 16.28 25.20
N ARG A 315 6.42 17.09 25.63
CA ARG A 315 5.62 16.80 26.84
C ARG A 315 4.54 15.74 26.63
N ALA A 316 3.92 15.68 25.45
CA ALA A 316 2.92 14.65 25.14
C ALA A 316 3.51 13.23 25.22
N GLY A 317 4.76 13.05 24.75
CA GLY A 317 5.49 11.78 24.91
C GLY A 317 5.82 11.43 26.37
N ARG A 318 6.07 12.42 27.23
CA ARG A 318 6.34 12.19 28.67
C ARG A 318 5.08 11.79 29.46
N LEU A 319 3.91 12.32 29.10
CA LEU A 319 2.65 11.99 29.78
C LEU A 319 2.21 10.54 29.53
N ILE A 320 2.49 10.00 28.34
CA ILE A 320 2.21 8.60 28.00
C ILE A 320 3.16 7.67 28.78
N ASP A 321 4.43 8.05 28.93
CA ASP A 321 5.44 7.28 29.67
C ASP A 321 5.18 7.27 31.20
N GLU A 322 4.60 8.34 31.75
CA GLU A 322 4.16 8.41 33.15
C GLU A 322 2.89 7.60 33.44
N GLN A 323 1.99 7.47 32.47
CA GLN A 323 0.80 6.62 32.62
C GLN A 323 1.10 5.12 32.48
N THR A 324 2.16 4.75 31.77
CA THR A 324 2.59 3.35 31.62
C THR A 324 3.46 2.87 32.79
N ARG A 325 3.88 3.77 33.68
CA ARG A 325 4.67 3.49 34.90
C ARG A 325 3.86 3.47 36.20
N ARG A 326 2.53 3.51 36.14
CA ARG A 326 1.64 3.36 37.32
C ARG A 326 0.90 2.04 37.29
#